data_AF-A0A537IH51-F1
#
_entry.id   AF-A0A537IH51-F1
#
_cell.length_a   1.000
_cell.length_b   1.000
_cell.length_c   1.000
_cell.angle_alpha   90.00
_cell.angle_beta   90.00
_cell.angle_gamma   90.00
#
_symmetry.space_group_name_H-M   'P 1'
#
loop_
_entity.id
_entity.type
_entity.pdbx_description
1 polymer ?
#
loop_
_entity_poly.entity_id
_entity_poly.type
_entity_poly.pdbx_seq_one_letter_code
_entity_poly.pdbx_strand_id
1 'polypeptide(L)' 'MAHAVTGPFDVIVFAEVLDLTGLSELVLARIQNVEGVQKTQTAVVVTPEVLRPSSSRTRKSRSPDPA' A
#
# COMPACT_ATOMS: atom_id res chain seq x y z
N MET A 1 1.47 0.51 12.03
CA MET A 1 0.71 1.26 13.07
C MET A 1 -0.73 0.77 13.06
N ALA A 2 -1.38 0.72 14.22
CA ALA A 2 -2.77 0.31 14.38
C ALA A 2 -3.61 1.46 14.94
N HIS A 3 -4.81 1.66 14.41
CA HIS A 3 -5.71 2.72 14.82
C HIS A 3 -7.08 2.14 15.12
N ALA A 4 -7.61 2.43 16.31
CA ALA A 4 -9.03 2.22 16.57
C ALA A 4 -9.84 3.23 15.74
N VAL A 5 -10.92 2.77 15.12
CA VAL A 5 -11.75 3.60 14.25
C VAL A 5 -13.22 3.48 14.61
N THR A 6 -14.00 4.47 14.22
CA THR A 6 -15.47 4.37 14.26
C THR A 6 -15.96 3.88 12.90
N GLY A 7 -16.89 2.92 12.89
CA GLY A 7 -17.45 2.36 11.65
C GLY A 7 -17.65 0.86 11.72
N PRO A 8 -17.65 0.16 10.57
CA PRO A 8 -17.92 -1.28 10.50
C PRO A 8 -16.75 -2.16 10.98
N PHE A 9 -15.59 -1.57 11.25
CA PHE A 9 -14.41 -2.25 11.78
C PHE A 9 -13.96 -1.57 13.06
N ASP A 10 -13.39 -2.34 14.00
CA ASP A 10 -12.90 -1.80 15.27
C ASP A 10 -11.50 -1.18 15.13
N VAL A 11 -10.65 -1.79 14.30
CA VAL A 11 -9.23 -1.43 14.13
C VAL A 11 -8.82 -1.50 12.66
N ILE A 12 -8.05 -0.50 12.21
CA ILE A 12 -7.35 -0.52 10.93
C ILE A 12 -5.84 -0.51 11.16
N VAL A 13 -5.12 -1.40 10.47
CA VAL A 13 -3.67 -1.56 10.59
C VAL A 13 -3.01 -1.40 9.23
N PHE A 14 -1.94 -0.61 9.19
CA PHE A 14 -1.00 -0.61 8.07
C PHE A 14 0.19 -1.51 8.41
N ALA A 15 0.43 -2.51 7.56
CA ALA A 15 1.48 -3.50 7.71
C ALA A 15 2.16 -3.76 6.36
N GLU A 16 3.47 -3.97 6.43
CA GLU A 16 4.31 -4.30 5.27
C GLU A 16 4.89 -5.70 5.46
N VAL A 17 4.91 -6.48 4.40
CA VAL A 17 5.47 -7.82 4.34
C VAL A 17 6.20 -7.98 3.00
N LEU A 18 7.23 -8.81 2.98
CA LEU A 18 8.05 -9.02 1.78
C LEU A 18 7.33 -9.85 0.71
N ASP A 19 6.53 -10.82 1.14
CA ASP A 19 5.86 -11.77 0.27
C ASP A 19 4.56 -12.30 0.91
N LEU A 20 3.88 -13.19 0.18
CA LEU A 20 2.64 -13.80 0.62
C LEU A 20 2.81 -14.77 1.80
N THR A 21 3.98 -15.39 1.95
CA THR A 21 4.27 -16.26 3.10
C THR A 21 4.41 -15.42 4.38
N GLY A 22 5.05 -14.25 4.28
CA GLY A 22 5.08 -13.27 5.36
C GLY A 22 3.69 -12.74 5.70
N LEU A 23 2.81 -12.61 4.71
CA LEU A 23 1.41 -12.21 4.94
C LEU A 23 0.63 -13.28 5.72
N SER A 24 0.76 -14.56 5.36
CA SER A 24 0.06 -15.64 6.06
C SER A 24 0.56 -15.79 7.49
N GLU A 25 1.87 -15.70 7.72
CA GLU A 25 2.45 -15.71 9.06
C GLU A 25 1.95 -14.52 9.89
N LEU A 26 1.94 -13.31 9.33
CA LEU A 26 1.48 -12.13 10.05
C LEU A 26 -0.02 -12.19 10.39
N VAL A 27 -0.87 -12.54 9.41
CA VAL A 27 -2.32 -12.45 9.59
C VAL A 27 -2.88 -13.69 10.27
N LEU A 28 -2.59 -14.88 9.74
CA LEU A 28 -3.21 -16.13 10.20
C LEU A 28 -2.55 -16.65 11.47
N ALA A 29 -1.21 -16.70 11.50
CA ALA A 29 -0.50 -17.27 12.64
C ALA A 29 -0.41 -16.29 13.82
N ARG A 30 -0.42 -14.97 13.57
CA ARG A 30 -0.24 -13.96 14.63
C ARG A 30 -1.51 -13.18 14.92
N ILE A 31 -1.99 -12.33 14.01
CA ILE A 31 -3.10 -11.39 14.29
C ILE A 31 -4.39 -12.13 14.67
N GLN A 32 -4.77 -13.16 13.93
CA GLN A 32 -6.01 -13.92 14.19
C GLN A 32 -5.97 -14.71 15.50
N ASN A 33 -4.78 -15.00 16.05
CA ASN A 33 -4.62 -15.69 17.32
C ASN A 33 -4.54 -14.75 18.52
N VAL A 34 -4.59 -13.43 18.31
CA VAL A 34 -4.67 -12.46 19.42
C VAL A 34 -6.05 -12.58 20.06
N GLU A 35 -6.07 -12.73 21.39
CA GLU A 35 -7.32 -12.78 22.16
C GLU A 35 -8.21 -11.57 21.86
N GLY A 36 -9.49 -11.84 21.57
CA GLY A 36 -10.48 -10.83 21.21
C GLY A 36 -10.58 -10.51 19.72
N VAL A 37 -9.66 -10.99 18.88
CA VAL A 37 -9.79 -10.85 17.41
C VAL A 37 -10.84 -11.84 16.89
N GLN A 38 -11.98 -11.30 16.46
CA GLN A 38 -13.12 -12.10 15.95
C GLN A 38 -13.05 -12.33 14.44
N LYS A 39 -12.60 -11.33 13.69
CA LYS A 39 -12.55 -11.36 12.22
C LYS A 39 -11.51 -10.39 11.72
N THR A 40 -10.80 -10.77 10.65
CA THR A 40 -9.89 -9.88 9.93
C THR A 40 -10.30 -9.78 8.47
N GLN A 41 -10.10 -8.61 7.85
CA GLN A 41 -10.17 -8.42 6.41
C GLN A 41 -8.91 -7.71 5.93
N THR A 42 -8.22 -8.31 4.97
CA THR A 42 -6.94 -7.81 4.46
C THR A 42 -7.12 -7.17 3.10
N ALA A 43 -6.80 -5.87 2.98
CA ALA A 43 -6.75 -5.17 1.72
C ALA A 43 -5.29 -5.14 1.20
N VAL A 44 -4.97 -6.02 0.25
CA VAL A 44 -3.64 -6.06 -0.38
C VAL A 44 -3.53 -4.90 -1.37
N VAL A 45 -2.53 -4.04 -1.17
CA VAL A 45 -2.26 -2.92 -2.08
C VAL A 45 -1.63 -3.46 -3.36
N VAL A 46 -2.28 -3.21 -4.49
CA VAL A 46 -1.74 -3.50 -5.82
C VAL A 46 -1.44 -2.16 -6.48
N THR A 47 -0.17 -1.92 -6.85
CA THR A 47 0.21 -0.70 -7.58
C THR A 47 0.03 -0.95 -9.09
N PRO A 48 -0.97 -0.36 -9.76
CA PRO A 48 -1.07 -0.45 -11.21
C PRO A 48 0.09 0.33 -11.86
N GLU A 49 0.66 -0.20 -12.95
CA GLU A 49 1.70 0.51 -13.74
C GLU A 49 1.25 1.90 -14.22
N VAL A 50 -0.07 2.13 -14.30
CA VAL A 50 -0.68 3.40 -14.74
C VAL A 50 -0.35 4.58 -13.81
N LEU A 51 0.02 4.33 -12.55
CA LEU A 51 0.43 5.38 -11.61
C LEU A 51 1.91 5.77 -11.72
N ARG A 52 2.67 5.20 -12.67
CA ARG A 52 4.02 5.68 -12.94
C ARG A 52 3.94 7.14 -13.41
N PRO A 53 4.55 8.10 -12.70
CA PRO A 53 4.66 9.45 -13.23
C PRO A 53 5.39 9.34 -14.58
N SER A 54 4.74 9.77 -15.65
CA SER A 54 5.35 9.76 -16.97
C SER A 54 6.65 10.55 -16.89
N SER A 55 7.76 9.90 -17.29
CA SER A 55 9.07 10.54 -17.36
C SER A 55 8.92 11.91 -18.00
N SER A 56 9.33 12.96 -17.28
CA SER A 56 9.28 14.35 -17.71
C SER A 56 9.73 14.47 -19.16
N ARG A 57 8.84 14.89 -20.05
CA ARG A 57 9.18 15.27 -21.42
C ARG A 57 10.15 16.44 -21.33
N THR A 58 11.44 16.20 -21.54
CA THR A 58 12.45 17.26 -21.69
C THR A 58 12.03 18.12 -22.88
N ARG A 59 11.50 19.31 -22.59
CA ARG A 59 11.19 20.33 -23.59
C ARG A 59 12.51 20.78 -24.19
N LYS A 60 12.87 20.27 -25.37
CA LYS A 60 14.01 20.74 -26.17
C LYS A 60 13.79 22.23 -26.44
N SER A 61 14.51 23.09 -25.72
CA SER A 61 14.53 24.53 -25.98
C SER A 61 15.16 24.73 -27.35
N ARG A 62 14.33 25.11 -28.33
CA ARG A 62 14.80 25.62 -29.62
C ARG A 62 15.50 26.94 -29.31
N SER A 63 16.83 26.98 -29.44
CA SER A 63 17.57 28.24 -29.43
C SER A 63 17.14 29.08 -30.64
N PRO A 64 17.04 30.42 -30.52
CA PRO A 64 16.76 31.28 -31.67
C PRO A 64 17.97 31.23 -32.63
N ASP A 65 17.70 31.16 -33.93
CA ASP A 65 18.74 31.22 -34.96
C ASP A 65 19.47 32.59 -34.89
N PRO A 66 20.81 32.61 -35.01
CA PRO A 66 21.54 33.86 -35.11
C PRO A 66 21.42 34.45 -36.53
N ALA A 67 20.89 35.67 -36.57
CA ALA A 67 20.97 36.74 -37.59
C ALA A 67 20.73 36.38 -39.07
#